data_AF-A0A350G030-F1
#
_entry.id   AF-A0A350G030-F1
#
_cell.length_a   1.000
_cell.length_b   1.000
_cell.length_c   1.000
_cell.angle_alpha   90.00
_cell.angle_beta   90.00
_cell.angle_gamma   90.00
#
_symmetry.space_group_name_H-M   'P 1'
#
loop_
_entity.id
_entity.type
_entity.pdbx_description
1 polymer ?
#
loop_
_entity_poly.entity_id
_entity_poly.type
_entity_poly.pdbx_seq_one_letter_code
_entity_poly.pdbx_strand_id
1 'polypeptide(L)' 'MKKQIPTEQNEANIREVLLLLAETPVQLEKLSNGLSDKKLREPLGKGERSFVEGLAHIINSEA' A
#
# COMPACT_ATOMS: atom_id res chain seq x y z
N MET A 1 2.91 -16.09 3.60
CA MET A 1 2.20 -15.08 2.78
C MET A 1 2.38 -15.45 1.32
N LYS A 2 1.31 -15.68 0.55
CA LYS A 2 1.44 -15.82 -0.91
C LYS A 2 1.98 -14.49 -1.42
N LYS A 3 3.07 -14.51 -2.21
CA LYS A 3 3.53 -13.31 -2.91
C LYS A 3 2.43 -12.91 -3.88
N GLN A 4 1.73 -11.84 -3.57
CA GLN A 4 0.63 -11.32 -4.40
C GLN A 4 1.17 -10.48 -5.56
N ILE A 5 2.44 -10.06 -5.48
CA ILE A 5 3.13 -9.26 -6.50
C ILE A 5 4.28 -10.11 -7.10
N PRO A 6 4.37 -10.24 -8.43
CA PRO A 6 5.46 -10.95 -9.09
C PRO A 6 6.83 -10.33 -8.77
N THR A 7 7.86 -11.15 -8.53
CA THR A 7 9.22 -10.66 -8.24
C THR A 7 10.24 -11.00 -9.33
N GLU A 8 9.88 -11.83 -10.32
CA GLU A 8 10.76 -12.11 -11.46
C GLU A 8 10.66 -11.01 -12.51
N GLN A 9 11.80 -10.50 -12.97
CA GLN A 9 11.86 -9.37 -13.90
C GLN A 9 11.74 -9.84 -15.36
N ASN A 10 10.53 -10.25 -15.74
CA ASN A 10 10.15 -10.47 -17.14
C ASN A 10 9.10 -9.44 -17.58
N GLU A 11 8.90 -9.31 -18.90
CA GLU A 11 8.01 -8.28 -19.48
C GLU A 11 6.58 -8.36 -18.94
N ALA A 12 6.01 -9.55 -18.83
CA ALA A 12 4.65 -9.76 -18.34
C ALA A 12 4.50 -9.30 -16.89
N ASN A 13 5.44 -9.68 -16.03
CA ASN A 13 5.46 -9.31 -14.62
C ASN A 13 5.67 -7.80 -14.42
N ILE A 14 6.55 -7.17 -15.21
CA ILE A 14 6.75 -5.72 -15.17
C ILE A 14 5.44 -5.01 -15.53
N ARG A 15 4.77 -5.45 -16.60
CA ARG A 15 3.48 -4.88 -17.01
C ARG A 15 2.41 -5.04 -15.93
N GLU A 16 2.36 -6.21 -15.27
CA GLU A 16 1.44 -6.46 -14.16
C GLU A 16 1.70 -5.53 -12.98
N VAL A 17 2.96 -5.35 -12.58
CA VAL A 17 3.33 -4.41 -11.51
C VAL A 17 2.91 -2.98 -11.86
N LEU A 18 3.14 -2.54 -13.09
CA LEU A 18 2.72 -1.19 -13.53
C LEU A 18 1.20 -1.02 -13.51
N LEU A 19 0.44 -2.04 -13.87
CA LEU A 19 -1.02 -2.02 -13.78
C LEU A 19 -1.49 -1.93 -12.32
N LEU A 20 -0.90 -2.73 -11.41
CA LEU A 20 -1.22 -2.68 -9.99
C LEU A 20 -0.89 -1.32 -9.37
N LEU A 21 0.24 -0.72 -9.74
CA LEU A 21 0.62 0.63 -9.31
C LEU A 21 -0.38 1.69 -9.80
N ALA A 22 -0.85 1.59 -11.05
CA ALA A 22 -1.86 2.49 -11.59
C ALA A 22 -3.20 2.40 -10.86
N GLU A 23 -3.56 1.21 -10.35
CA GLU A 23 -4.78 0.99 -9.56
C GLU A 23 -4.64 1.34 -8.08
N THR A 24 -3.43 1.47 -7.56
CA THR A 24 -3.14 1.66 -6.13
C THR A 24 -3.86 2.87 -5.53
N PRO A 25 -3.92 4.06 -6.16
CA PRO A 25 -4.64 5.21 -5.59
C PRO A 25 -6.12 4.92 -5.32
N VAL A 26 -6.80 4.22 -6.23
CA VAL A 26 -8.22 3.86 -6.09
C VAL A 26 -8.43 2.85 -4.96
N GLN A 27 -7.51 1.90 -4.81
CA GLN A 27 -7.57 0.92 -3.73
C GLN A 27 -7.32 1.57 -2.36
N LEU A 28 -6.37 2.51 -2.28
CA LEU A 28 -6.10 3.28 -1.07
C LEU A 28 -7.29 4.14 -0.66
N GLU A 29 -7.93 4.83 -1.62
CA GLU A 29 -9.13 5.62 -1.36
C GLU A 29 -10.27 4.76 -0.81
N LYS A 30 -10.53 3.60 -1.41
CA LYS A 30 -11.55 2.66 -0.92
C LYS A 30 -11.27 2.19 0.51
N LEU A 31 -9.99 1.97 0.84
CA LEU A 31 -9.58 1.50 2.16
C LEU A 31 -9.68 2.63 3.20
N SER A 32 -9.30 3.85 2.84
CA SER A 32 -9.39 5.00 3.76
C SER A 32 -10.81 5.49 3.97
N ASN A 33 -11.69 5.40 2.97
CA ASN A 33 -13.08 5.90 3.05
C ASN A 33 -13.92 5.21 4.14
N GLY A 34 -13.56 3.99 4.54
CA GLY A 34 -14.21 3.26 5.63
C GLY A 34 -13.68 3.59 7.04
N LEU A 35 -12.63 4.40 7.14
CA LEU A 35 -11.92 4.65 8.39
C LEU A 35 -12.20 6.08 8.89
N SER A 36 -12.37 6.21 10.21
CA SER A 36 -12.37 7.53 10.83
C SER A 36 -10.96 8.09 10.94
N ASP A 37 -10.84 9.42 11.04
CA ASP A 37 -9.56 10.12 11.25
C ASP A 37 -8.77 9.56 12.43
N LYS A 38 -9.46 9.14 13.49
CA LYS A 38 -8.84 8.51 14.64
C LYS A 38 -8.19 7.17 14.26
N LYS A 39 -8.92 6.32 13.53
CA LYS A 39 -8.43 5.02 13.09
C LYS A 39 -7.27 5.11 12.10
N LEU A 40 -7.23 6.16 11.28
CA LEU A 40 -6.12 6.41 10.35
C LEU A 40 -4.79 6.65 11.07
N ARG A 41 -4.83 7.15 12.31
CA ARG A 41 -3.66 7.49 13.14
C ARG A 41 -3.38 6.48 14.25
N GLU A 42 -4.29 5.54 14.48
CA GLU A 42 -4.06 4.46 15.45
C GLU A 42 -3.11 3.42 14.85
N PRO A 43 -2.18 2.86 15.65
CA PRO A 43 -1.37 1.71 15.23
C PRO A 43 -2.24 0.55 14.74
N LEU A 44 -1.85 -0.08 13.63
CA LEU A 44 -2.55 -1.27 13.11
C LEU A 44 -2.43 -2.47 14.07
N GLY A 45 -1.38 -2.48 14.89
CA GLY A 45 -1.08 -3.49 15.89
C GLY A 45 -0.04 -2.98 16.90
N LYS A 46 0.26 -3.79 17.92
CA LYS A 46 1.22 -3.41 18.96
C LYS A 46 2.64 -3.32 18.37
N GLY A 47 3.19 -2.11 18.36
CA GLY A 47 4.51 -1.83 17.78
C GLY A 47 4.52 -1.65 16.26
N GLU A 48 3.34 -1.63 15.63
CA GLU A 48 3.19 -1.40 14.20
C GLU A 48 2.92 0.09 13.92
N ARG A 49 3.15 0.50 12.67
CA ARG A 49 2.78 1.85 12.20
C ARG A 49 1.27 1.95 12.06
N SER A 50 0.73 3.16 12.21
CA SER A 50 -0.61 3.49 11.74
C SER A 50 -0.68 3.46 10.21
N PHE A 51 -1.90 3.47 9.66
CA PHE A 51 -2.11 3.52 8.22
C PHE A 51 -1.40 4.73 7.58
N VAL A 52 -1.57 5.92 8.17
CA VAL A 52 -0.93 7.15 7.66
C VAL A 52 0.58 7.10 7.78
N GLU A 53 1.12 6.60 8.88
CA GLU A 53 2.58 6.44 9.04
C GLU A 53 3.15 5.42 8.06
N GLY A 54 2.41 4.36 7.73
CA GLY A 54 2.78 3.40 6.70
C GLY A 54 2.90 4.04 5.33
N LEU A 55 1.87 4.78 4.90
CA LEU A 55 1.88 5.50 3.62
C LEU A 55 2.96 6.58 3.58
N ALA A 56 3.11 7.36 4.65
CA ALA A 56 4.15 8.38 4.75
C ALA A 56 5.55 7.77 4.66
N HIS A 57 5.78 6.60 5.27
CA HIS A 57 7.05 5.91 5.15
C HIS A 57 7.34 5.47 3.71
N ILE A 58 6.36 4.89 3.02
CA ILE A 58 6.49 4.47 1.61
C ILE A 58 6.82 5.68 0.73
N ILE A 59 6.05 6.76 0.86
CA ILE A 59 6.25 7.99 0.07
C ILE A 59 7.63 8.60 0.31
N ASN A 60 8.15 8.57 1.53
CA ASN A 60 9.45 9.19 1.84
C ASN A 60 10.66 8.29 1.56
N SER A 61 10.47 6.97 1.43
CA SER A 61 11.59 6.02 1.34
C SER A 61 11.74 5.38 -0.03
N GLU A 62 10.64 5.28 -0.79
CA GLU A 62 10.58 4.54 -2.06
C GLU A 62 10.24 5.42 -3.26
N ALA A 63 9.91 6.71 -3.04
CA ALA A 63 9.77 7.72 -4.10
C ALA A 63 11.05 8.56 -4.22
#